data_AF-A0A8B5Q982-F1
#
_entry.id   AF-A0A8B5Q982-F1
#
_cell.length_a   1.000
_cell.length_b   1.000
_cell.length_c   1.000
_cell.angle_alpha   90.00
_cell.angle_beta   90.00
_cell.angle_gamma   90.00
#
_symmetry.space_group_name_H-M   'P 1'
#
loop_
_entity.id
_entity.type
_entity.pdbx_description
1 polymer ?
#
loop_
_entity_poly.entity_id
_entity_poly.type
_entity_poly.pdbx_seq_one_letter_code
_entity_poly.pdbx_strand_id
1 'polypeptide(L)' 'MVGWRNIFQLWELNGRTVPFKTIKESWLQSPPHFMRVERVVIKKWPYGFAWGCYVRDGVAGEQQQINGAGTYSWRLVDD' A
#
# COMPACT_ATOMS: atom_id res chain seq x y z
N MET A 1 -8.90 -17.07 2.81
CA MET A 1 -8.38 -16.13 1.81
C MET A 1 -8.70 -14.72 2.26
N VAL A 2 -7.71 -13.93 2.67
CA VAL A 2 -7.94 -12.51 2.97
C VAL A 2 -8.12 -11.82 1.63
N GLY A 3 -9.34 -11.37 1.34
CA GLY A 3 -9.66 -10.70 0.07
C GLY A 3 -8.84 -9.43 -0.14
N TRP A 4 -8.76 -9.00 -1.39
CA TRP A 4 -8.15 -7.72 -1.75
C TRP A 4 -8.81 -6.55 -1.01
N ARG A 5 -8.00 -5.60 -0.55
CA ARG A 5 -8.44 -4.45 0.25
C ARG A 5 -7.91 -3.16 -0.33
N ASN A 6 -8.43 -2.05 0.17
CA ASN A 6 -7.81 -0.76 -0.04
C ASN A 6 -6.70 -0.49 0.99
N ILE A 7 -5.81 0.47 0.70
CA ILE A 7 -4.64 0.76 1.54
C ILE A 7 -5.05 1.19 2.97
N PHE A 8 -6.19 1.85 3.14
CA PHE A 8 -6.67 2.31 4.45
C PHE A 8 -7.12 1.16 5.35
N GLN A 9 -7.77 0.16 4.76
CA GLN A 9 -8.12 -1.08 5.45
C GLN A 9 -6.88 -1.91 5.78
N LEU A 10 -5.88 -1.94 4.88
CA LEU A 10 -4.60 -2.60 5.18
C LEU A 10 -3.86 -1.90 6.32
N TRP A 11 -3.85 -0.57 6.35
CA TRP A 11 -3.29 0.20 7.45
C TRP A 11 -3.98 -0.13 8.78
N GLU A 12 -5.31 -0.22 8.81
CA GLU A 12 -6.02 -0.64 10.03
C GLU A 12 -5.69 -2.08 10.46
N LEU A 13 -5.64 -3.02 9.51
CA LEU A 13 -5.24 -4.41 9.79
C LEU A 13 -3.79 -4.50 10.29
N ASN A 14 -2.92 -3.62 9.81
CA ASN A 14 -1.52 -3.51 10.22
C ASN A 14 -1.34 -2.68 11.50
N GLY A 15 -2.35 -2.62 12.37
CA GLY A 15 -2.29 -1.93 13.66
C GLY A 15 -2.17 -0.41 13.55
N ARG A 16 -2.58 0.17 12.42
CA ARG A 16 -2.49 1.62 12.12
C ARG A 16 -1.06 2.17 12.14
N THR A 17 -0.09 1.33 11.78
CA THR A 17 1.33 1.69 11.74
C THR A 17 1.82 1.98 10.31
N VAL A 18 2.85 2.82 10.21
CA VAL A 18 3.63 3.10 9.01
C VAL A 18 5.13 3.10 9.40
N PRO A 19 6.06 2.79 8.49
CA PRO A 19 5.81 2.35 7.13
C PRO A 19 5.32 0.90 7.05
N PHE A 20 4.65 0.54 5.96
CA PHE A 20 4.31 -0.86 5.66
C PHE A 20 4.36 -1.15 4.16
N LYS A 21 4.60 -2.41 3.80
CA LYS A 21 4.70 -2.87 2.41
C LYS A 21 3.35 -3.36 1.90
N THR A 22 2.98 -2.97 0.69
CA THR A 22 1.80 -3.48 0.00
C THR A 22 2.08 -3.69 -1.48
N ILE A 23 1.44 -4.69 -2.09
CA ILE A 23 1.55 -4.97 -3.52
C ILE A 23 0.17 -4.89 -4.16
N LYS A 24 0.13 -4.31 -5.37
CA LYS A 24 -1.08 -4.24 -6.18
C LYS A 24 -1.26 -5.55 -6.95
N GLU A 25 -2.50 -6.00 -7.14
CA GLU A 25 -2.82 -7.23 -7.87
C GLU A 25 -2.14 -7.32 -9.24
N SER A 26 -2.11 -6.20 -9.98
CA SER A 26 -1.48 -6.13 -11.30
C SER A 26 0.06 -6.26 -11.28
N TRP A 27 0.70 -6.30 -10.11
CA TRP A 27 2.16 -6.36 -9.94
C TRP A 27 2.64 -7.75 -9.51
N LEU A 28 1.74 -8.71 -9.30
CA LEU A 28 2.11 -10.04 -8.79
C LEU A 28 3.09 -10.82 -9.68
N GLN A 29 3.18 -10.49 -10.96
CA GLN A 29 3.96 -11.25 -11.92
C GLN A 29 5.46 -10.93 -11.90
N SER A 30 5.92 -9.90 -11.17
CA SER A 30 7.32 -9.44 -11.22
C SER A 30 7.92 -8.98 -9.88
N PRO A 31 7.92 -9.81 -8.82
CA PRO A 31 8.69 -9.51 -7.61
C PRO A 31 10.18 -9.31 -7.93
N PRO A 32 10.93 -8.44 -7.20
CA PRO A 32 10.65 -7.87 -5.89
C PRO A 32 10.28 -6.37 -5.94
N HIS A 33 9.05 -6.06 -6.36
CA HIS A 33 8.52 -4.70 -6.33
C HIS A 33 7.23 -4.57 -5.51
N PHE A 34 7.13 -3.48 -4.74
CA PHE A 34 6.02 -3.17 -3.84
C PHE A 34 5.87 -1.66 -3.67
N MET A 35 4.76 -1.22 -3.10
CA MET A 35 4.57 0.14 -2.62
C MET A 35 4.87 0.15 -1.11
N ARG A 36 5.83 0.97 -0.66
CA ARG A 36 6.06 1.25 0.76
C ARG A 36 5.23 2.45 1.16
N VAL A 37 4.14 2.21 1.90
CA VAL A 37 3.27 3.26 2.41
C VAL A 37 3.92 3.90 3.62
N GLU A 38 4.04 5.22 3.63
CA GLU A 38 4.78 5.98 4.66
C GLU A 38 3.91 6.99 5.39
N ARG A 39 2.76 7.37 4.80
CA ARG A 39 1.79 8.28 5.44
C ARG A 39 0.38 7.91 5.04
N VAL A 40 -0.53 7.94 6.02
CA VAL A 40 -1.97 7.75 5.82
C VAL A 40 -2.73 8.89 6.49
N VAL A 41 -3.72 9.45 5.79
CA VAL A 41 -4.65 10.46 6.31
C VAL A 41 -6.07 10.04 5.96
N ILE A 42 -6.88 9.68 6.95
CA ILE A 42 -8.29 9.34 6.75
C ILE A 42 -9.11 10.62 6.54
N LYS A 43 -9.98 10.62 5.52
CA LYS A 43 -10.98 11.69 5.29
C LYS A 43 -12.39 11.22 5.63
N LYS A 44 -12.80 10.08 5.05
CA LYS A 44 -14.07 9.41 5.34
C LYS A 44 -13.82 7.92 5.28
N TRP A 45 -13.96 7.21 6.40
CA TRP A 45 -13.69 5.77 6.45
C TRP A 45 -14.49 4.97 5.38
N PRO A 46 -13.87 4.02 4.65
CA PRO A 46 -12.47 3.60 4.65
C PRO A 46 -11.62 4.26 3.54
N TYR A 47 -11.70 5.59 3.40
CA TYR A 47 -11.07 6.37 2.35
C TYR A 47 -10.32 7.60 2.89
N GLY A 48 -9.32 8.02 2.13
CA GLY A 48 -8.47 9.15 2.49
C GLY A 48 -7.36 9.33 1.46
N PHE A 49 -6.20 9.75 1.95
CA PHE A 49 -4.99 9.90 1.15
C PHE A 49 -3.86 9.06 1.76
N ALA A 50 -3.08 8.43 0.88
CA ALA A 50 -1.89 7.68 1.25
C ALA A 50 -0.71 8.17 0.42
N TRP A 51 0.47 8.24 1.03
CA TRP A 51 1.72 8.57 0.38
C TRP A 51 2.74 7.49 0.67
N GLY A 52 3.69 7.33 -0.24
CA GLY A 52 4.75 6.35 -0.14
C GLY A 52 5.66 6.38 -1.35
N CYS A 53 6.56 5.41 -1.41
CA CYS A 53 7.46 5.22 -2.54
C CYS A 53 7.25 3.82 -3.14
N TYR A 54 7.32 3.76 -4.46
CA TYR A 54 7.41 2.49 -5.16
C TYR A 54 8.84 1.97 -5.03
N VAL A 55 8.98 0.74 -4.54
CA VAL A 55 10.27 0.07 -4.36
C VAL A 55 10.36 -1.04 -5.38
N ARG A 56 11.46 -1.10 -6.13
CA ARG A 56 11.75 -2.17 -7.10
C ARG A 56 13.21 -2.55 -6.99
N ASP A 57 13.49 -3.85 -6.89
CA ASP A 57 14.86 -4.37 -6.82
C ASP A 57 15.67 -3.73 -5.67
N GLY A 58 14.97 -3.47 -4.54
CA GLY A 58 15.53 -2.80 -3.36
C GLY A 58 15.70 -1.28 -3.48
N VAL A 59 15.45 -0.70 -4.65
CA VAL A 59 15.59 0.74 -4.90
C VAL A 59 14.24 1.43 -4.71
N ALA A 60 14.18 2.37 -3.76
CA ALA A 60 13.01 3.22 -3.55
C ALA A 60 13.02 4.39 -4.54
N GLY A 61 11.91 4.58 -5.25
CA GLY A 61 11.65 5.78 -6.04
C GLY A 61 11.25 6.97 -5.17
N GLU A 62 10.78 8.04 -5.83
CA GLU A 62 10.32 9.25 -5.14
C GLU A 62 9.08 9.01 -4.28
N GLN A 63 9.00 9.78 -3.19
CA GLN A 63 7.80 9.82 -2.37
C GLN A 63 6.69 10.57 -3.11
N GLN A 64 5.55 9.90 -3.27
CA GLN A 64 4.41 10.44 -4.02
C GLN A 64 3.09 10.06 -3.35
N GLN A 65 2.03 10.77 -3.73
CA GLN A 65 0.68 10.32 -3.39
C GLN A 65 0.36 9.05 -4.18
N ILE A 66 -0.17 8.02 -3.49
CA ILE A 66 -0.44 6.73 -4.09
C ILE A 66 -1.76 6.80 -4.87
N ASN A 67 -1.65 6.75 -6.20
CA ASN A 67 -2.80 6.67 -7.09
C ASN A 67 -3.58 5.37 -6.87
N GLY A 68 -4.90 5.48 -6.72
CA GLY A 68 -5.77 4.32 -6.51
C GLY A 68 -5.65 3.66 -5.14
N ALA A 69 -5.18 4.38 -4.10
CA ALA A 69 -5.11 3.87 -2.72
C ALA A 69 -6.45 3.33 -2.19
N GLY A 70 -7.58 3.85 -2.68
CA GLY A 70 -8.94 3.44 -2.32
C GLY A 70 -9.47 2.20 -3.07
N THR A 71 -8.73 1.68 -4.06
CA THR A 71 -9.17 0.49 -4.83
C THR A 71 -8.97 -0.78 -4.02
N TYR A 72 -9.83 -1.78 -4.21
CA TYR A 72 -9.72 -3.08 -3.55
C TYR A 72 -8.81 -4.01 -4.36
N SER A 73 -7.56 -3.58 -4.57
CA SER A 73 -6.57 -4.30 -5.39
C SER A 73 -5.22 -4.41 -4.68
N TRP A 74 -5.18 -4.14 -3.37
CA TRP A 74 -3.96 -4.16 -2.55
C TRP A 74 -3.98 -5.31 -1.54
N ARG A 75 -2.79 -5.83 -1.25
CA ARG A 75 -2.55 -6.80 -0.16
C ARG A 75 -1.27 -6.42 0.61
N LEU A 76 -1.17 -6.81 1.88
CA LEU A 76 0.08 -6.70 2.62
C LEU A 76 1.15 -7.61 2.00
N VAL A 77 2.40 -7.21 2.13
CA VAL A 77 3.57 -8.02 1.81
C VAL A 77 4.30 -8.23 3.13
N ASP A 78 4.52 -9.49 3.49
CA ASP A 78 5.32 -9.85 4.66
C ASP A 78 6.79 -9.48 4.41
N ASP A 79 7.55 -9.25 5.48
CA ASP A 79 9.00 -9.04 5.43
C ASP A 79 9.77 -10.34 5.10
#